data_AF-A0A0U5G324-F1
#
_entry.id   AF-A0A0U5G324-F1
#
_cell.length_a   1.000
_cell.length_b   1.000
_cell.length_c   1.000
_cell.angle_alpha   90.00
_cell.angle_beta   90.00
_cell.angle_gamma   90.00
#
_symmetry.space_group_name_H-M   'P 1'
#
loop_
_entity.id
_entity.type
_entity.pdbx_description
1 polymer ?
#
loop_
_entity_poly.entity_id
_entity_poly.type
_entity_poly.pdbx_seq_one_letter_code
_entity_poly.pdbx_strand_id
1 'polypeptide(L)'
;MAEYWPRLPDTAGVPCPVQFDEAELAEFHEQEEQLFALNSLVNYWLDRVGGVSEEGWVSNDRYDEAVRNIAELKAELIATAEGDEEDLRLWEKGWLFRDREESD
;
A
#
# COMPACT_ATOMS: atom_id res chain seq x y z
N MET A 1 -13.32 5.39 -13.61
CA MET A 1 -12.52 4.58 -14.58
C MET A 1 -13.36 3.95 -15.69
N ALA A 2 -14.39 3.13 -15.39
CA ALA A 2 -15.28 2.56 -16.43
C ALA A 2 -16.00 3.65 -17.26
N GLU A 3 -16.31 4.79 -16.64
CA GLU A 3 -16.87 5.99 -17.30
C GLU A 3 -15.98 6.56 -18.43
N TYR A 4 -14.68 6.28 -18.41
CA TYR A 4 -13.71 6.75 -19.41
C TYR A 4 -13.53 5.75 -20.55
N TRP A 5 -14.15 4.56 -20.48
CA TRP A 5 -14.07 3.53 -21.51
C TRP A 5 -14.37 4.05 -22.94
N PRO A 6 -15.39 4.90 -23.16
CA PRO A 6 -15.66 5.44 -24.51
C PRO A 6 -14.58 6.37 -25.05
N ARG A 7 -13.61 6.78 -24.23
CA ARG A 7 -12.50 7.67 -24.62
C ARG A 7 -11.26 6.90 -25.09
N LEU A 8 -11.23 5.57 -24.94
CA LEU A 8 -10.13 4.74 -25.39
C LEU A 8 -10.22 4.48 -26.90
N PRO A 9 -9.08 4.27 -27.60
CA PRO A 9 -9.10 3.82 -28.99
C PRO A 9 -9.82 2.47 -29.13
N ASP A 10 -10.50 2.26 -30.25
CA ASP A 10 -11.13 0.99 -30.63
C ASP A 10 -12.23 0.46 -29.69
N THR A 11 -12.77 1.29 -28.79
CA THR A 11 -13.87 0.91 -27.88
C THR A 11 -15.25 1.39 -28.35
N ALA A 12 -15.32 2.05 -29.52
CA ALA A 12 -16.58 2.56 -30.07
C ALA A 12 -17.59 1.42 -30.31
N GLY A 13 -18.71 1.46 -29.58
CA GLY A 13 -19.75 0.43 -29.67
C GLY A 13 -19.42 -0.89 -28.95
N VAL A 14 -18.25 -0.97 -28.29
CA VAL A 14 -17.86 -2.12 -27.46
C VAL A 14 -18.19 -1.80 -26.01
N PRO A 15 -18.97 -2.63 -25.29
CA PRO A 15 -19.23 -2.42 -23.87
C PRO A 15 -17.94 -2.58 -23.05
N CYS A 16 -17.83 -1.81 -21.97
CA CYS A 16 -16.71 -1.97 -21.03
C CYS A 16 -16.76 -3.38 -20.42
N PRO A 17 -15.67 -4.16 -20.48
CA PRO A 17 -15.64 -5.52 -19.93
C PRO A 17 -15.69 -5.55 -18.41
N VAL A 18 -15.35 -4.44 -17.76
CA VAL A 18 -15.44 -4.26 -16.31
C VAL A 18 -16.69 -3.43 -16.01
N GLN A 19 -17.61 -4.03 -15.28
CA GLN A 19 -18.84 -3.40 -14.80
C GLN A 19 -18.94 -3.68 -13.32
N PHE A 20 -19.36 -2.67 -12.55
CA PHE A 20 -19.61 -2.80 -11.12
C PHE A 20 -21.11 -2.66 -10.91
N ASP A 21 -21.69 -3.50 -10.07
CA ASP A 21 -23.07 -3.34 -9.64
C ASP A 21 -23.21 -2.27 -8.54
N GLU A 22 -24.44 -1.88 -8.22
CA GLU A 22 -24.70 -0.84 -7.22
C GLU A 22 -24.25 -1.25 -5.81
N ALA A 23 -24.24 -2.55 -5.49
CA ALA A 23 -23.81 -3.04 -4.19
C ALA A 23 -22.27 -2.96 -4.07
N GLU A 24 -21.54 -3.35 -5.11
CA GLU A 24 -20.08 -3.23 -5.18
C GLU A 24 -19.63 -1.77 -5.05
N LEU A 25 -20.33 -0.82 -5.69
CA LEU A 25 -20.02 0.60 -5.59
C LEU A 25 -20.31 1.15 -4.18
N ALA A 26 -21.41 0.73 -3.55
CA ALA A 26 -21.74 1.14 -2.19
C ALA A 26 -20.70 0.64 -1.19
N GLU A 27 -20.29 -0.63 -1.28
CA GLU A 27 -19.24 -1.21 -0.44
C GLU A 27 -17.91 -0.47 -0.62
N PHE A 28 -17.54 -0.13 -1.87
CA PHE A 28 -16.34 0.65 -2.14
C PHE A 28 -16.39 2.02 -1.46
N HIS A 29 -17.51 2.75 -1.58
CA HIS A 29 -17.65 4.07 -0.96
C HIS A 29 -17.61 4.04 0.56
N GLU A 30 -18.10 2.97 1.19
CA GLU A 30 -17.95 2.78 2.64
C GLU A 30 -16.48 2.65 3.07
N GLN A 31 -15.62 2.08 2.22
CA GLN A 31 -14.20 1.84 2.50
C GLN A 31 -13.28 2.97 2.00
N GLU A 32 -13.75 3.79 1.05
CA GLU A 32 -12.93 4.79 0.34
C GLU A 32 -12.27 5.81 1.28
N GLU A 33 -13.00 6.32 2.27
CA GLU A 33 -12.46 7.29 3.22
C GLU A 33 -11.31 6.69 4.05
N GLN A 34 -11.47 5.44 4.48
CA GLN A 34 -10.43 4.72 5.24
C GLN A 34 -9.20 4.48 4.37
N LEU A 35 -9.39 4.06 3.11
CA LEU A 35 -8.30 3.88 2.15
C LEU A 35 -7.53 5.18 1.90
N PHE A 36 -8.24 6.30 1.77
CA PHE A 36 -7.62 7.61 1.61
C PHE A 36 -6.77 8.02 2.83
N ALA A 37 -7.29 7.78 4.04
CA ALA A 37 -6.55 8.05 5.27
C ALA A 37 -5.30 7.15 5.39
N LEU A 38 -5.42 5.88 5.01
CA LEU A 38 -4.31 4.92 5.02
C LEU A 38 -3.19 5.33 4.05
N ASN A 39 -3.52 5.87 2.88
CA ASN A 39 -2.50 6.39 1.95
C ASN A 39 -1.64 7.49 2.60
N SER A 40 -2.25 8.39 3.37
CA SER A 40 -1.52 9.46 4.08
C SER A 40 -0.57 8.88 5.13
N LEU A 41 -1.01 7.85 5.86
CA LEU A 41 -0.20 7.17 6.86
C LEU A 41 0.99 6.42 6.22
N VAL A 42 0.75 5.70 5.13
CA VAL A 42 1.79 4.97 4.39
C VAL A 42 2.84 5.94 3.82
N ASN A 43 2.41 7.05 3.22
CA ASN A 43 3.32 8.07 2.72
C ASN A 43 4.19 8.66 3.84
N TYR A 44 3.59 8.95 5.00
CA TYR A 44 4.35 9.40 6.16
C TYR A 44 5.44 8.40 6.58
N TRP A 45 5.15 7.10 6.56
CA TRP A 45 6.14 6.07 6.85
C TRP A 45 7.24 5.96 5.79
N LEU A 46 6.89 6.07 4.50
CA LEU A 46 7.85 6.07 3.40
C LEU A 46 8.83 7.26 3.49
N ASP A 47 8.32 8.44 3.81
CA ASP A 47 9.13 9.63 4.04
C ASP A 47 10.06 9.44 5.23
N ARG A 48 9.54 8.92 6.34
CA ARG A 48 10.31 8.67 7.57
C ARG A 48 11.47 7.69 7.36
N VAL A 49 11.27 6.66 6.54
CA VAL A 49 12.31 5.65 6.26
C VAL A 49 13.47 6.22 5.45
N GLY A 50 13.30 7.36 4.78
CA GLY A 50 14.35 8.04 4.03
C GLY A 50 13.95 8.47 2.62
N GLY A 51 12.65 8.51 2.33
CA GLY A 51 12.13 8.88 1.01
C GLY A 51 12.47 7.81 -0.02
N VAL A 52 11.82 6.65 0.12
CA VAL A 52 11.86 5.58 -0.86
C VAL A 52 11.22 6.07 -2.17
N SER A 53 11.82 5.75 -3.32
CA SER A 53 11.20 6.10 -4.61
C SER A 53 9.83 5.43 -4.77
N GLU A 54 9.01 5.89 -5.71
CA GLU A 54 7.75 5.21 -6.07
C GLU A 54 7.94 3.71 -6.38
N GLU A 55 9.12 3.35 -6.91
CA GLU A 55 9.50 1.97 -7.24
C GLU A 55 10.13 1.18 -6.07
N GLY A 56 10.18 1.73 -4.85
CA GLY A 56 10.71 1.00 -3.70
C GLY A 56 12.23 1.10 -3.48
N TRP A 57 12.96 1.90 -4.27
CA TRP A 57 14.42 2.01 -4.18
C TRP A 57 14.90 3.10 -3.23
N VAL A 58 16.08 2.87 -2.64
CA VAL A 58 16.86 3.85 -1.89
C VAL A 58 18.26 3.97 -2.48
N SER A 59 18.86 5.16 -2.41
CA SER A 59 20.27 5.35 -2.81
C SER A 59 21.19 4.52 -1.92
N ASN A 60 22.24 3.94 -2.49
CA ASN A 60 23.20 3.10 -1.76
C ASN A 60 23.77 3.78 -0.50
N ASP A 61 24.12 5.07 -0.59
CA ASP A 61 24.65 5.85 0.54
C ASP A 61 23.70 5.97 1.74
N ARG A 62 22.39 5.76 1.51
CA ARG A 62 21.32 5.84 2.53
C ARG A 62 20.74 4.48 2.87
N TYR A 63 21.26 3.40 2.30
CA TYR A 63 20.72 2.05 2.50
C TYR A 63 20.75 1.63 3.97
N ASP A 64 21.92 1.72 4.61
CA ASP A 64 22.08 1.33 6.02
C ASP A 64 21.20 2.16 6.96
N GLU A 65 21.04 3.46 6.65
CA GLU A 65 20.12 4.34 7.37
C GLU A 65 18.67 3.92 7.19
N ALA A 66 18.24 3.63 5.96
CA ALA A 66 16.88 3.20 5.67
C ALA A 66 16.54 1.87 6.36
N VAL A 67 17.45 0.89 6.35
CA VAL A 67 17.28 -0.39 7.05
C VAL A 67 17.11 -0.17 8.55
N ARG A 68 17.93 0.71 9.15
CA ARG A 68 17.80 1.08 10.56
C ARG A 68 16.45 1.74 10.85
N ASN A 69 16.05 2.72 10.04
CA ASN A 69 14.79 3.45 10.22
C ASN A 69 13.57 2.52 10.07
N ILE A 70 13.62 1.54 9.17
CA ILE A 70 12.58 0.50 9.03
C ILE A 70 12.48 -0.34 10.30
N ALA A 71 13.61 -0.77 10.85
CA ALA A 71 13.63 -1.58 12.07
C ALA A 71 13.06 -0.81 13.28
N GLU A 72 13.44 0.46 13.43
CA GLU A 72 12.92 1.36 14.46
C GLU A 72 11.41 1.57 14.31
N LEU A 73 10.94 1.88 13.09
CA LEU A 73 9.52 2.05 12.81
C LEU A 73 8.72 0.79 13.14
N LYS A 74 9.21 -0.38 12.75
CA LYS A 74 8.54 -1.67 13.05
C LYS A 74 8.43 -1.89 14.56
N ALA A 75 9.51 -1.64 15.30
CA ALA A 75 9.52 -1.81 16.76
C ALA A 75 8.54 -0.86 17.46
N GLU A 76 8.46 0.41 17.02
CA GLU A 76 7.52 1.38 17.57
C GLU A 76 6.06 1.01 17.30
N LEU A 77 5.73 0.57 16.09
CA LEU A 77 4.39 0.13 15.75
C LEU A 77 3.97 -1.11 16.55
N ILE A 78 4.88 -2.08 16.71
CA ILE A 78 4.64 -3.26 17.55
C ILE A 78 4.44 -2.86 19.02
N ALA A 79 5.26 -1.94 19.56
CA ALA A 79 5.15 -1.48 20.94
C ALA A 79 3.85 -0.71 21.21
N THR A 80 3.30 -0.06 20.18
CA THR A 80 2.02 0.66 20.26
C THR A 80 0.82 -0.26 20.05
N ALA A 81 1.02 -1.42 19.42
CA ALA A 81 -0.02 -2.41 19.23
C ALA A 81 -0.32 -3.12 20.57
N GLU A 82 -1.54 -2.95 21.09
CA GLU A 82 -2.07 -3.72 22.23
C GLU A 82 -2.51 -5.16 21.83
N GLY A 83 -2.01 -5.64 20.69
CA GLY A 83 -2.49 -6.86 20.02
C GLY A 83 -2.01 -8.16 20.67
N ASP A 84 -2.73 -9.24 20.40
CA ASP A 84 -2.36 -10.59 20.83
C ASP A 84 -1.30 -11.23 19.90
N GLU A 85 -0.97 -12.50 20.14
CA GLU A 85 0.01 -13.24 19.34
C GLU A 85 -0.42 -13.36 17.86
N GLU A 86 -1.72 -13.41 17.57
CA GLU A 86 -2.22 -13.46 16.21
C GLU A 86 -2.11 -12.09 15.53
N ASP A 87 -2.37 -11.01 16.24
CA ASP A 87 -2.16 -9.65 15.73
C ASP A 87 -0.70 -9.42 15.33
N LEU A 88 0.25 -9.82 16.19
CA LEU A 88 1.67 -9.74 15.90
C LEU A 88 2.05 -10.57 14.66
N ARG A 89 1.47 -11.76 14.52
CA ARG A 89 1.69 -12.63 13.35
C ARG A 89 1.16 -12.00 12.06
N LEU A 90 0.01 -11.33 12.12
CA LEU A 90 -0.56 -10.61 10.98
C LEU A 90 0.32 -9.41 10.60
N TRP A 91 0.83 -8.67 11.58
CA TRP A 91 1.79 -7.59 11.37
C TRP A 91 3.07 -8.07 10.68
N GLU A 92 3.62 -9.21 11.08
CA GLU A 92 4.80 -9.78 10.44
C GLU A 92 4.55 -10.19 8.98
N LYS A 93 3.38 -10.76 8.68
CA LYS A 93 3.01 -11.18 7.32
C LYS A 93 2.70 -10.00 6.40
N GLY A 94 2.03 -8.99 6.92
CA GLY A 94 1.58 -7.80 6.21
C GLY A 94 2.59 -6.65 6.21
N TRP A 95 3.79 -6.84 6.74
CA TRP A 95 4.80 -5.79 6.82
C TRP A 95 5.18 -5.25 5.44
N LEU A 96 5.01 -3.93 5.25
CA LEU A 96 5.24 -3.25 3.98
C LEU A 96 6.69 -3.36 3.50
N PHE A 97 7.64 -3.22 4.44
CA PHE A 97 9.07 -3.21 4.16
C PHE A 97 9.70 -4.60 4.39
N ARG A 98 9.00 -5.67 4.01
CA ARG A 98 9.52 -7.03 4.18
C ARG A 98 10.57 -7.30 3.11
N ASP A 99 11.78 -7.66 3.55
CA ASP A 99 12.81 -8.18 2.65
C ASP A 99 12.28 -9.40 1.91
N ARG A 100 12.40 -9.35 0.59
CA ARG A 100 12.04 -10.44 -0.31
C ARG A 100 13.31 -10.86 -1.01
N GLU A 101 13.71 -12.12 -0.85
CA GLU A 101 14.70 -12.69 -1.74
C GLU A 101 14.09 -12.73 -3.15
N GLU A 102 14.72 -12.04 -4.11
CA GLU A 102 14.44 -12.30 -5.52
C GLU A 102 15.02 -13.67 -5.86
N SER A 103 14.18 -14.61 -6.30
CA SER A 103 14.68 -15.83 -6.94
C SER A 103 14.95 -15.53 -8.42
N ASP A 104 16.16 -15.88 -8.87
CA ASP A 104 16.59 -15.87 -10.27
C ASP A 104 15.68 -16.72 -11.18
#